data_AF-A0A1I2B2G8-F1
#
_entry.id   AF-A0A1I2B2G8-F1
#
_cell.length_a   1.000
_cell.length_b   1.000
_cell.length_c   1.000
_cell.angle_alpha   90.00
_cell.angle_beta   90.00
_cell.angle_gamma   90.00
#
_symmetry.space_group_name_H-M   'P 1'
#
loop_
_entity.id
_entity.type
_entity.pdbx_description
1 polymer ?
#
loop_
_entity_poly.entity_id
_entity_poly.type
_entity_poly.pdbx_seq_one_letter_code
_entity_poly.pdbx_strand_id
1 'polypeptide(L)'
;MNDKLWKIIQFGSFSLLILIGVYSIATLPRTPKPGGGWHVTFPSVTYQVVGFSLVVLLTLTWVFATYVRRQGEVSVKAVQSTILFLVGFGIFFWILQLI
;
A
#
# COMPACT_ATOMS: atom_id res chain seq x y z
N MET A 1 -7.94 -12.74 -16.96
CA MET A 1 -7.16 -11.50 -17.20
C MET A 1 -5.95 -11.80 -18.07
N ASN A 2 -5.65 -10.96 -19.08
CA ASN A 2 -4.49 -11.17 -19.97
C ASN A 2 -3.16 -11.00 -19.21
N ASP A 3 -2.20 -11.87 -19.52
CA ASP A 3 -0.84 -11.90 -18.99
C ASP A 3 -0.12 -10.54 -19.01
N LYS A 4 -0.26 -9.77 -20.10
CA LYS A 4 0.35 -8.44 -20.22
C LYS A 4 -0.18 -7.48 -19.16
N LEU A 5 -1.50 -7.44 -18.96
CA LEU A 5 -2.15 -6.55 -18.00
C LEU A 5 -1.76 -6.91 -16.56
N TRP A 6 -1.74 -8.20 -16.22
CA TRP A 6 -1.29 -8.65 -14.90
C TRP A 6 0.15 -8.24 -14.63
N LYS A 7 1.08 -8.47 -15.57
CA LYS A 7 2.49 -8.09 -15.39
C LYS A 7 2.63 -6.58 -15.16
N ILE A 8 1.91 -5.76 -15.92
CA ILE A 8 1.91 -4.31 -15.75
C ILE A 8 1.45 -3.92 -14.34
N ILE A 9 0.37 -4.54 -13.83
CA ILE A 9 -0.11 -4.27 -12.47
C ILE A 9 0.94 -4.70 -11.43
N GLN A 10 1.54 -5.89 -11.57
CA GLN A 10 2.55 -6.35 -10.61
C GLN A 10 3.79 -5.48 -10.59
N PHE A 11 4.36 -5.19 -11.76
CA PHE A 11 5.55 -4.34 -11.87
C PHE A 11 5.23 -2.90 -11.46
N GLY A 12 4.07 -2.39 -11.88
CA GLY A 12 3.62 -1.03 -11.55
C GLY A 12 3.44 -0.84 -10.05
N SER A 13 2.66 -1.69 -9.38
CA SER A 13 2.42 -1.60 -7.93
C SER A 13 3.71 -1.77 -7.13
N PHE A 14 4.57 -2.71 -7.51
CA PHE A 14 5.85 -2.93 -6.83
C PHE A 14 6.82 -1.75 -7.01
N SER A 15 6.92 -1.20 -8.23
CA SER A 15 7.78 -0.06 -8.51
C SER A 15 7.29 1.21 -7.79
N LEU A 16 5.97 1.42 -7.72
CA LEU A 16 5.36 2.50 -6.96
C LEU A 16 5.65 2.39 -5.46
N LEU A 17 5.58 1.18 -4.89
CA LEU A 17 5.93 0.96 -3.48
C LEU A 17 7.40 1.32 -3.20
N ILE A 18 8.31 0.91 -4.07
CA ILE A 18 9.74 1.27 -3.95
C ILE A 18 9.91 2.78 -4.05
N LEU A 19 9.29 3.43 -5.04
CA LEU A 19 9.39 4.88 -5.23
C LEU A 19 8.84 5.65 -4.03
N ILE A 20 7.71 5.24 -3.46
CA ILE A 20 7.14 5.84 -2.25
C ILE A 20 8.11 5.67 -1.08
N GLY A 21 8.73 4.49 -0.92
CA GLY A 21 9.73 4.24 0.12
C GLY A 21 10.97 5.13 -0.04
N VAL A 22 11.54 5.19 -1.24
CA VAL A 22 12.69 6.04 -1.55
C VAL A 22 12.37 7.52 -1.34
N TYR A 23 11.23 7.99 -1.84
CA TYR A 23 10.80 9.37 -1.66
C TYR A 23 10.60 9.72 -0.19
N SER A 24 9.99 8.83 0.58
CA SER A 24 9.81 9.00 2.02
C SER A 24 11.16 9.14 2.72
N ILE A 25 12.14 8.29 2.39
CA ILE A 25 13.49 8.36 2.99
C ILE A 25 14.26 9.63 2.55
N ALA A 26 14.07 10.04 1.30
CA ALA A 26 14.74 11.21 0.73
C ALA A 26 14.22 12.53 1.32
N THR A 27 12.92 12.61 1.63
CA THR A 27 12.26 13.81 2.13
C THR A 27 12.24 13.94 3.65
N LEU A 28 12.70 12.92 4.38
CA LEU A 28 12.81 12.97 5.84
C LEU A 28 13.70 14.14 6.26
N PRO A 29 13.21 15.05 7.13
CA PRO A 29 14.05 16.08 7.72
C PRO A 29 15.14 15.43 8.57
N ARG A 30 16.39 15.80 8.29
CA ARG A 30 17.58 15.28 8.98
C ARG A 30 18.21 16.43 9.74
N THR A 31 18.14 16.39 11.06
CA THR A 31 18.90 17.35 11.89
C THR A 31 20.24 16.72 12.27
N PRO A 32 21.37 17.41 12.05
CA PRO A 32 22.69 16.86 12.37
C PRO A 32 22.84 16.72 13.89
N LYS A 33 23.39 15.58 14.35
CA LYS A 33 23.70 15.36 15.77
C LYS A 33 25.11 15.87 16.12
N PRO A 34 25.33 16.46 17.31
CA PRO A 34 26.63 16.99 17.72
C PRO A 34 27.78 15.95 17.76
N GLY A 35 27.48 14.66 17.86
CA GLY A 35 28.46 13.56 17.90
C GLY A 35 28.59 12.77 16.59
N GLY A 36 28.02 13.28 15.49
CA GLY A 36 27.90 12.55 14.23
C GLY A 36 26.57 11.80 14.10
N GLY A 37 26.17 11.55 12.85
CA GLY A 37 24.86 10.98 12.50
C GLY A 37 23.74 12.01 12.38
N TRP A 38 22.54 11.51 12.12
CA TRP A 38 21.35 12.33 11.84
C TRP A 38 20.23 11.96 12.80
N HIS A 39 19.56 12.96 13.38
CA HIS A 39 18.25 12.75 13.96
C HIS A 39 17.23 12.72 12.83
N VAL A 40 16.55 11.59 12.69
CA VAL A 40 15.45 11.42 11.75
C VAL A 40 14.17 11.60 12.55
N THR A 41 13.42 12.66 12.28
CA THR A 41 12.04 12.78 12.75
C THR A 41 11.13 12.31 11.63
N PHE A 42 10.35 11.26 11.91
CA PHE A 42 9.31 10.85 10.98
C PHE A 42 8.32 12.01 10.79
N PRO A 43 7.84 12.23 9.56
CA PRO A 43 6.86 13.28 9.28
C PRO A 43 5.57 13.02 10.08
N SER A 44 4.71 14.04 10.09
CA SER A 44 3.45 14.09 10.84
C SER A 44 2.64 12.78 10.76
N VAL A 45 1.82 12.53 11.78
CA VAL A 45 0.91 11.36 11.84
C VAL A 45 0.11 11.23 10.55
N THR A 46 -0.35 12.35 9.98
CA THR A 46 -1.05 12.39 8.69
C THR A 46 -0.25 11.76 7.55
N TYR A 47 1.05 12.07 7.44
CA TYR A 47 1.90 11.49 6.40
C TYR A 47 2.06 9.98 6.57
N GLN A 48 2.20 9.51 7.82
CA GLN A 48 2.31 8.09 8.13
C GLN A 48 1.03 7.33 7.78
N VAL A 49 -0.14 7.89 8.13
CA VAL A 49 -1.46 7.32 7.81
C VAL A 49 -1.69 7.26 6.31
N VAL A 50 -1.37 8.34 5.57
CA VAL A 50 -1.50 8.39 4.11
C VAL A 50 -0.55 7.38 3.45
N GLY A 51 0.71 7.34 3.87
CA GLY A 51 1.70 6.39 3.37
C GLY A 51 1.27 4.94 3.61
N PHE A 52 0.81 4.62 4.82
CA PHE A 52 0.28 3.30 5.15
C PHE A 52 -0.92 2.93 4.27
N SER A 53 -1.87 3.86 4.12
CA SER A 53 -3.07 3.64 3.30
C SER A 53 -2.72 3.36 1.83
N LEU A 54 -1.75 4.09 1.27
CA LEU A 54 -1.26 3.87 -0.09
C LEU A 54 -0.58 2.50 -0.25
N VAL A 55 0.24 2.10 0.74
CA VAL A 55 0.88 0.79 0.73
C VAL A 55 -0.17 -0.31 0.73
N VAL A 56 -1.15 -0.23 1.63
CA VAL A 56 -2.26 -1.17 1.70
C VAL A 56 -3.00 -1.24 0.36
N LEU A 57 -3.42 -0.11 -0.20
CA LEU A 57 -4.16 -0.09 -1.48
C LEU A 57 -3.38 -0.73 -2.63
N LEU A 58 -2.08 -0.46 -2.73
CA LEU A 58 -1.22 -1.05 -3.75
C LEU A 58 -1.06 -2.56 -3.56
N THR A 59 -0.87 -3.02 -2.32
CA THR A 59 -0.81 -4.46 -2.00
C THR A 59 -2.13 -5.17 -2.29
N LEU A 60 -3.27 -4.56 -1.96
CA LEU A 60 -4.58 -5.14 -2.27
C LEU A 60 -4.83 -5.22 -3.76
N THR A 61 -4.42 -4.19 -4.52
CA THR A 61 -4.50 -4.20 -5.98
C THR A 61 -3.66 -5.32 -6.57
N TRP A 62 -2.44 -5.52 -6.05
CA TRP A 62 -1.53 -6.60 -6.44
C TRP A 62 -2.13 -7.99 -6.15
N VAL A 63 -2.70 -8.18 -4.95
CA VAL A 63 -3.32 -9.45 -4.53
C VAL A 63 -4.58 -9.73 -5.36
N PHE A 64 -5.44 -8.73 -5.56
CA PHE A 64 -6.65 -8.84 -6.37
C PHE A 64 -6.31 -9.22 -7.81
N ALA A 65 -5.35 -8.54 -8.44
CA ALA A 65 -4.90 -8.88 -9.78
C ALA A 65 -4.39 -10.32 -9.87
N THR A 66 -3.64 -10.79 -8.87
CA THR A 66 -3.19 -12.18 -8.80
C THR A 66 -4.35 -13.16 -8.68
N TYR A 67 -5.35 -12.83 -7.86
CA TYR A 67 -6.55 -13.64 -7.67
C TYR A 67 -7.37 -13.74 -8.95
N VAL A 68 -7.66 -12.60 -9.60
CA VAL A 68 -8.37 -12.54 -10.89
C VAL A 68 -7.65 -13.33 -11.98
N ARG A 69 -6.31 -13.30 -12.00
CA ARG A 69 -5.52 -14.12 -12.94
C ARG A 69 -5.71 -15.61 -12.67
N ARG A 70 -5.65 -16.04 -11.40
CA ARG A 70 -5.83 -17.45 -11.02
C ARG A 70 -7.23 -17.97 -11.34
N GLN A 71 -8.25 -17.14 -11.21
CA GLN A 71 -9.64 -17.53 -11.47
C GLN A 71 -10.00 -17.49 -12.97
N GLY A 72 -9.14 -16.98 -13.85
CA GLY A 72 -9.39 -16.87 -15.29
C GLY A 72 -10.34 -15.74 -15.68
N GLU A 73 -11.39 -15.50 -14.88
CA GLU A 73 -12.42 -14.48 -15.06
C GLU A 73 -12.53 -13.52 -13.86
N VAL A 74 -12.90 -12.26 -14.16
CA VAL A 74 -13.40 -11.32 -13.14
C VAL A 74 -14.83 -11.75 -12.79
N SER A 75 -14.99 -12.87 -12.10
CA SER A 75 -16.32 -13.33 -11.70
C SER A 75 -16.92 -12.38 -10.66
N VAL A 76 -18.25 -12.32 -10.59
CA VAL A 76 -18.99 -11.58 -9.54
C VAL A 76 -18.49 -11.95 -8.14
N LYS A 77 -18.01 -13.19 -7.95
CA LYS A 77 -17.38 -13.66 -6.71
C LYS A 77 -16.07 -12.93 -6.40
N ALA A 78 -15.23 -12.63 -7.40
CA ALA A 78 -14.01 -11.88 -7.18
C ALA A 78 -14.30 -10.44 -6.74
N VAL A 79 -15.30 -9.79 -7.34
CA VAL A 79 -15.74 -8.45 -6.95
C VAL A 79 -16.37 -8.46 -5.55
N GLN A 80 -17.25 -9.43 -5.26
CA GLN A 80 -17.84 -9.61 -3.93
C GLN A 80 -16.79 -9.86 -2.85
N SER A 81 -15.80 -10.71 -3.11
CA SER A 81 -14.70 -10.95 -2.16
C SER A 81 -13.87 -9.69 -1.94
N THR A 82 -13.62 -8.87 -2.96
CA THR A 82 -12.92 -7.59 -2.80
C THR A 82 -13.74 -6.58 -2.01
N ILE A 83 -15.06 -6.51 -2.23
CA ILE A 83 -15.94 -5.64 -1.45
C ILE A 83 -15.98 -6.10 0.00
N LEU A 84 -16.13 -7.40 0.27
CA LEU A 84 -16.07 -7.96 1.62
C LEU A 84 -14.73 -7.68 2.29
N PHE A 85 -13.63 -7.80 1.54
CA PHE A 85 -12.31 -7.46 2.04
C PHE A 85 -12.20 -5.98 2.39
N LEU A 86 -12.63 -5.07 1.51
CA LEU A 86 -12.60 -3.62 1.75
C LEU A 86 -13.47 -3.20 2.93
N VAL A 87 -14.66 -3.79 3.06
CA VAL A 87 -15.56 -3.55 4.20
C VAL A 87 -14.92 -4.08 5.49
N GLY A 88 -14.39 -5.31 5.48
CA GLY A 88 -13.69 -5.88 6.63
C GLY A 88 -12.46 -5.06 7.04
N PHE A 89 -11.70 -4.56 6.06
CA PHE A 89 -10.55 -3.70 6.30
C PHE A 89 -10.97 -2.33 6.85
N GLY A 90 -12.05 -1.74 6.34
CA GLY A 90 -12.62 -0.50 6.88
C GLY A 90 -13.11 -0.65 8.32
N ILE A 91 -13.77 -1.77 8.64
CA ILE A 91 -14.20 -2.10 10.00
C ILE A 91 -12.99 -2.28 10.92
N PHE A 92 -11.95 -2.99 10.48
CA PHE A 92 -10.71 -3.16 11.24
C PHE A 92 -10.04 -1.82 11.55
N PHE A 93 -10.00 -0.92 10.58
CA PHE A 93 -9.43 0.42 10.76
C PHE A 93 -10.27 1.29 11.71
N TRP A 94 -11.59 1.17 11.64
CA TRP A 94 -12.50 1.84 12.57
C TRP A 94 -12.31 1.34 14.01
N ILE A 95 -12.12 0.04 14.20
CA ILE A 95 -11.80 -0.56 15.51
C ILE A 95 -10.45 -0.03 16.04
N LEU A 96 -9.43 0.08 15.19
CA LEU A 96 -8.13 0.65 15.58
C LEU A 96 -8.21 2.13 16.01
N GLN A 97 -9.21 2.89 15.55
CA GLN A 97 -9.43 4.28 16.00
C GLN A 97 -10.14 4.37 17.35
N LEU A 98 -10.79 3.29 17.81
CA LEU A 98 -11.50 3.24 19.08
C LEU A 98 -10.59 2.85 20.26
N ILE A 99 -9.38 2.36 19.99
CA ILE A 99 -8.36 1.93 20.96
C ILE A 99 -7.30 3.03 21.09
#